data_AF-A0A7H0VEL6-F1
#
_entry.id   AF-A0A7H0VEL6-F1
#
_cell.length_a   1.000
_cell.length_b   1.000
_cell.length_c   1.000
_cell.angle_alpha   90.00
_cell.angle_beta   90.00
_cell.angle_gamma   90.00
#
_symmetry.space_group_name_H-M   'P 1'
#
loop_
_entity.id
_entity.type
_entity.pdbx_description
1 polymer ?
#
loop_
_entity_poly.entity_id
_entity_poly.type
_entity_poly.pdbx_seq_one_letter_code
_entity_poly.pdbx_strand_id
1 'polypeptide(L)'
;MARAPFTNIHIHVFNTECAPENFLRIIKSNLLRKHPKTFKILIDKRITRGLIRQLAKWGTKKKGEDYSRIDKYISFLEVGTTNRQLDIYRDALLVAQKYDPQCRLIGLSLDMDYLDDKGRPPKNFNTQLKELKQIKKYYPDQFFPFVCVDPRGHAGQLMVNWMKKFFENGMRSPETGMVRPYFAGIKMYPALGFFPFDPRLDEMYAYAEKEGIPIMTHCTRVGTQYIGPSIESLIPHEVDMIQPENSASPEFIKAKSEIHARIERYYSQNPSWIKNNDYGDNDLACDLFGHPQNYIPVMLKYPKLKICLAHMGGDDQIVLMNPEKPNENEIINVDGYNWASLVKELMLTFPNLYTDISYTLAKLDKETVRNEIRNWLQSADQEGKSLSERVLFGTDFYMTEREARESELYQKAQNHLSEWMTVMSRDNCERYLFSV
;
A
#
# COMPACT_ATOMS: atom_id res chain seq x y z
N MET A 1 -31.54 5.11 -7.38
CA MET A 1 -30.57 5.65 -6.40
C MET A 1 -29.54 6.47 -7.15
N ALA A 2 -29.00 7.54 -6.56
CA ALA A 2 -27.87 8.26 -7.15
C ALA A 2 -26.66 7.32 -7.23
N ARG A 3 -25.91 7.38 -8.34
CA ARG A 3 -24.72 6.55 -8.55
C ARG A 3 -23.63 6.95 -7.56
N ALA A 4 -22.93 5.98 -6.96
CA ALA A 4 -21.82 6.26 -6.05
C ALA A 4 -20.73 7.10 -6.76
N PRO A 5 -20.11 8.08 -6.08
CA PRO A 5 -19.05 8.89 -6.67
C PRO A 5 -17.80 8.08 -7.05
N PHE A 6 -17.08 8.54 -8.07
CA PHE A 6 -15.78 7.96 -8.42
C PHE A 6 -14.83 8.06 -7.23
N THR A 7 -14.16 6.97 -6.90
CA THR A 7 -13.26 6.89 -5.75
C THR A 7 -11.92 6.32 -6.19
N ASN A 8 -10.84 7.08 -5.97
CA ASN A 8 -9.47 6.57 -6.00
C ASN A 8 -9.11 6.10 -4.59
N ILE A 9 -8.99 4.79 -4.41
CA ILE A 9 -8.76 4.16 -3.10
C ILE A 9 -7.30 4.26 -2.64
N HIS A 10 -6.38 4.71 -3.49
CA HIS A 10 -4.96 4.56 -3.21
C HIS A 10 -4.19 5.80 -3.67
N ILE A 11 -4.04 6.76 -2.76
CA ILE A 11 -3.01 7.79 -2.85
C ILE A 11 -2.22 7.87 -1.54
N HIS A 12 -0.93 8.10 -1.63
CA HIS A 12 -0.07 8.51 -0.55
C HIS A 12 -0.04 10.03 -0.40
N VAL A 13 -0.09 10.47 0.86
CA VAL A 13 -0.20 11.89 1.24
C VAL A 13 0.97 12.36 2.10
N PHE A 14 1.85 11.46 2.55
CA PHE A 14 3.03 11.80 3.33
C PHE A 14 4.11 12.48 2.48
N ASN A 15 5.09 13.10 3.13
CA ASN A 15 6.23 13.76 2.47
C ASN A 15 7.54 13.38 3.17
N THR A 16 8.69 13.88 2.71
CA THR A 16 10.00 13.51 3.27
C THR A 16 10.22 13.95 4.71
N GLU A 17 9.45 14.91 5.24
CA GLU A 17 9.51 15.28 6.65
C GLU A 17 8.91 14.18 7.53
N CYS A 18 8.06 13.32 6.98
CA CYS A 18 7.49 12.16 7.67
C CYS A 18 8.44 10.95 7.68
N ALA A 19 9.61 11.02 7.04
CA ALA A 19 10.55 9.91 6.93
C ALA A 19 11.87 10.21 7.67
N PRO A 20 12.51 9.20 8.30
CA PRO A 20 13.80 9.39 8.97
C PRO A 20 14.93 9.65 7.97
N GLU A 21 16.10 10.07 8.46
CA GLU A 21 17.23 10.43 7.61
C GLU A 21 17.72 9.27 6.72
N ASN A 22 17.73 8.05 7.25
CA ASN A 22 18.19 6.88 6.50
C ASN A 22 17.14 6.32 5.52
N PHE A 23 15.94 6.92 5.43
CA PHE A 23 14.92 6.50 4.46
C PHE A 23 15.47 6.36 3.04
N LEU A 24 16.37 7.25 2.61
CA LEU A 24 16.94 7.20 1.25
C LEU A 24 17.82 5.97 0.98
N ARG A 25 18.20 5.18 2.00
CA ARG A 25 18.96 3.93 1.80
C ARG A 25 18.15 2.87 1.06
N ILE A 26 16.80 2.97 1.08
CA ILE A 26 15.91 2.12 0.28
C ILE A 26 16.14 2.28 -1.23
N ILE A 27 16.73 3.40 -1.67
CA ILE A 27 17.04 3.65 -3.07
C ILE A 27 18.31 2.88 -3.42
N LYS A 28 18.25 2.02 -4.44
CA LYS A 28 19.39 1.23 -4.97
C LYS A 28 20.44 2.10 -5.68
N SER A 29 21.05 3.04 -4.95
CA SER A 29 22.14 3.90 -5.40
C SER A 29 23.28 3.89 -4.38
N ASN A 30 24.46 3.46 -4.81
CA ASN A 30 25.64 3.35 -3.94
C ASN A 30 26.02 4.68 -3.29
N LEU A 31 25.87 5.79 -4.03
CA LEU A 31 26.17 7.13 -3.53
C LEU A 31 25.17 7.59 -2.46
N LEU A 32 23.87 7.39 -2.70
CA LEU A 32 22.82 7.74 -1.74
C LEU A 32 22.91 6.90 -0.48
N ARG A 33 23.15 5.59 -0.62
CA ARG A 33 23.29 4.65 0.50
C ARG A 33 24.47 4.97 1.41
N LYS A 34 25.58 5.46 0.86
CA LYS A 34 26.77 5.84 1.62
C LYS A 34 26.60 7.15 2.41
N HIS A 35 25.80 8.08 1.90
CA HIS A 35 25.63 9.42 2.50
C HIS A 35 24.16 9.90 2.61
N PRO A 36 23.23 9.08 3.15
CA PRO A 36 21.80 9.39 3.08
C PRO A 36 21.44 10.67 3.82
N LYS A 37 22.08 10.92 4.99
CA LYS A 37 21.90 12.14 5.77
C LYS A 37 22.24 13.39 4.97
N THR A 38 23.41 13.40 4.33
CA THR A 38 23.88 14.52 3.50
C THR A 38 22.92 14.82 2.35
N PHE A 39 22.46 13.76 1.66
CA PHE A 39 21.48 13.92 0.57
C PHE A 39 20.13 14.39 1.07
N LYS A 40 19.62 13.85 2.17
CA LYS A 40 18.36 14.28 2.78
C LYS A 40 18.42 15.75 3.17
N ILE A 41 19.46 16.18 3.89
CA ILE A 41 19.68 17.59 4.26
C ILE A 41 19.76 18.47 3.01
N LEU A 42 20.47 18.03 1.97
CA LEU A 42 20.59 18.78 0.72
C LEU A 42 19.23 18.95 0.05
N ILE A 43 18.46 17.87 -0.10
CA ILE A 43 17.13 17.86 -0.72
C ILE A 43 16.13 18.70 0.08
N ASP A 44 16.27 18.76 1.41
CA ASP A 44 15.38 19.55 2.27
C ASP A 44 15.69 21.07 2.25
N LYS A 45 16.83 21.52 1.68
CA LYS A 45 17.13 22.95 1.52
C LYS A 45 16.23 23.61 0.47
N ARG A 46 15.70 24.80 0.77
CA ARG A 46 14.83 25.59 -0.14
C ARG A 46 15.42 25.80 -1.54
N ILE A 47 16.72 26.07 -1.63
CA ILE A 47 17.41 26.29 -2.92
C ILE A 47 17.38 25.00 -3.77
N THR A 48 17.73 23.87 -3.16
CA THR A 48 17.68 22.56 -3.82
C THR A 48 16.26 22.18 -4.22
N ARG A 49 15.26 22.43 -3.36
CA ARG A 49 13.84 22.22 -3.70
C ARG A 49 13.42 23.07 -4.91
N GLY A 50 13.89 24.32 -4.99
CA GLY A 50 13.66 25.18 -6.15
C GLY A 50 14.28 24.64 -7.44
N LEU A 51 15.50 24.09 -7.37
CA LEU A 51 16.18 23.47 -8.51
C LEU A 51 15.48 22.17 -8.95
N ILE A 52 15.12 21.30 -8.00
CA ILE A 52 14.36 20.07 -8.27
C ILE A 52 13.05 20.40 -8.98
N ARG A 53 12.33 21.44 -8.53
CA ARG A 53 11.11 21.92 -9.20
C ARG A 53 11.33 22.40 -10.63
N GLN A 54 12.42 23.14 -10.88
CA GLN A 54 12.74 23.58 -12.24
C GLN A 54 13.09 22.41 -13.15
N LEU A 55 13.90 21.47 -12.67
CA LEU A 55 14.27 20.26 -13.40
C LEU A 55 13.06 19.38 -13.70
N ALA A 56 12.18 19.18 -12.73
CA ALA A 56 10.96 18.42 -12.93
C ALA A 56 10.02 19.09 -13.94
N LYS A 57 9.82 20.41 -13.88
CA LYS A 57 9.09 21.17 -14.90
C LYS A 57 9.69 21.02 -16.30
N TRP A 58 11.01 20.96 -16.43
CA TRP A 58 11.64 20.67 -17.72
C TRP A 58 11.43 19.22 -18.17
N GLY A 59 11.50 18.26 -17.24
CA GLY A 59 11.14 16.87 -17.48
C GLY A 59 9.68 16.68 -17.90
N THR A 60 8.74 17.45 -17.35
CA THR A 60 7.29 17.37 -17.71
C THR A 60 6.98 17.74 -19.16
N LYS A 61 7.90 18.41 -19.86
CA LYS A 61 7.74 18.70 -21.30
C LYS A 61 8.03 17.48 -22.18
N LYS A 62 8.72 16.47 -21.65
CA LYS A 62 9.00 15.21 -22.36
C LYS A 62 7.83 14.24 -22.18
N LYS A 63 7.50 13.45 -23.20
CA LYS A 63 6.45 12.44 -23.18
C LYS A 63 6.97 11.11 -23.71
N GLY A 64 6.39 10.01 -23.25
CA GLY A 64 6.68 8.67 -23.78
C GLY A 64 8.13 8.24 -23.55
N GLU A 65 8.78 7.74 -24.60
CA GLU A 65 10.13 7.16 -24.55
C GLU A 65 11.24 8.16 -24.18
N ASP A 66 11.00 9.47 -24.33
CA ASP A 66 11.93 10.54 -23.95
C ASP A 66 12.01 10.76 -22.42
N TYR A 67 11.11 10.14 -21.66
CA TYR A 67 11.02 10.31 -20.21
C TYR A 67 11.98 9.36 -19.47
N SER A 68 13.20 9.85 -19.22
CA SER A 68 14.30 9.04 -18.69
C SER A 68 14.07 8.55 -17.25
N ARG A 69 14.78 7.47 -16.85
CA ARG A 69 14.79 6.99 -15.45
C ARG A 69 15.16 8.08 -14.45
N ILE A 70 15.99 9.05 -14.84
CA ILE A 70 16.40 10.17 -13.98
C ILE A 70 15.23 11.17 -13.81
N ASP A 71 14.53 11.52 -14.88
CA ASP A 71 13.38 12.43 -14.84
C ASP A 71 12.24 11.89 -13.94
N LYS A 72 12.07 10.57 -13.95
CA LYS A 72 11.16 9.80 -13.08
C LYS A 72 11.51 9.91 -11.58
N TYR A 73 12.79 9.70 -11.24
CA TYR A 73 13.26 9.87 -9.86
C TYR A 73 13.19 11.33 -9.39
N ILE A 74 13.49 12.29 -10.26
CA ILE A 74 13.38 13.72 -9.96
C ILE A 74 11.93 14.09 -9.64
N SER A 75 10.94 13.56 -10.37
CA SER A 75 9.53 13.88 -10.14
C SER A 75 9.00 13.28 -8.83
N PHE A 76 9.37 12.03 -8.52
CA PHE A 76 9.11 11.43 -7.20
C PHE A 76 9.70 12.28 -6.06
N LEU A 77 10.97 12.68 -6.19
CA LEU A 77 11.63 13.53 -5.19
C LEU A 77 10.97 14.90 -5.12
N GLU A 78 10.58 15.52 -6.24
CA GLU A 78 9.92 16.84 -6.25
C GLU A 78 8.63 16.82 -5.43
N VAL A 79 7.73 15.87 -5.71
CA VAL A 79 6.44 15.78 -5.01
C VAL A 79 6.68 15.49 -3.53
N GLY A 80 7.50 14.48 -3.21
CA GLY A 80 7.75 14.09 -1.83
C GLY A 80 8.50 15.13 -1.00
N THR A 81 9.31 16.00 -1.60
CA THR A 81 10.21 16.91 -0.84
C THR A 81 9.73 18.35 -0.80
N THR A 82 8.89 18.75 -1.75
CA THR A 82 8.52 20.16 -1.89
C THR A 82 7.07 20.44 -1.49
N ASN A 83 6.23 19.41 -1.38
CA ASN A 83 4.82 19.55 -1.09
C ASN A 83 4.48 19.19 0.36
N ARG A 84 3.52 19.90 0.95
CA ARG A 84 2.85 19.48 2.18
C ARG A 84 1.80 18.42 1.85
N GLN A 85 1.31 17.68 2.85
CA GLN A 85 0.27 16.68 2.63
C GLN A 85 -0.98 17.25 1.93
N LEU A 86 -1.33 18.50 2.23
CA LEU A 86 -2.44 19.21 1.57
C LEU A 86 -2.16 19.46 0.07
N ASP A 87 -0.93 19.79 -0.29
CA ASP A 87 -0.56 20.09 -1.68
C ASP A 87 -0.59 18.79 -2.50
N ILE A 88 -0.04 17.69 -1.97
CA ILE A 88 -0.11 16.35 -2.58
C ILE A 88 -1.56 15.93 -2.80
N TYR A 89 -2.41 16.06 -1.78
CA TYR A 89 -3.84 15.75 -1.91
C TYR A 89 -4.52 16.59 -2.99
N ARG A 90 -4.24 17.90 -3.05
CA ARG A 90 -4.83 18.81 -4.05
C ARG A 90 -4.41 18.45 -5.47
N ASP A 91 -3.14 18.07 -5.68
CA ASP A 91 -2.65 17.64 -6.99
C ASP A 91 -3.43 16.41 -7.49
N ALA A 92 -3.63 15.40 -6.64
CA ALA A 92 -4.46 14.24 -6.96
C ALA A 92 -5.93 14.62 -7.20
N LEU A 93 -6.49 15.49 -6.35
CA LEU A 93 -7.88 15.94 -6.44
C LEU A 93 -8.17 16.65 -7.77
N LEU A 94 -7.28 17.53 -8.22
CA LEU A 94 -7.41 18.25 -9.48
C LEU A 94 -7.47 17.30 -10.69
N VAL A 95 -6.79 16.15 -10.63
CA VAL A 95 -6.89 15.13 -11.68
C VAL A 95 -8.21 14.39 -11.58
N ALA A 96 -8.56 13.89 -10.38
CA ALA A 96 -9.78 13.12 -10.16
C ALA A 96 -11.06 13.91 -10.50
N GLN A 97 -11.08 15.22 -10.22
CA GLN A 97 -12.21 16.11 -10.53
C GLN A 97 -12.52 16.25 -12.02
N LYS A 98 -11.56 15.94 -12.91
CA LYS A 98 -11.80 15.90 -14.36
C LYS A 98 -12.69 14.71 -14.76
N TYR A 99 -12.73 13.67 -13.94
CA TYR A 99 -13.53 12.46 -14.17
C TYR A 99 -14.84 12.48 -13.40
N ASP A 100 -14.83 13.05 -12.19
CA ASP A 100 -16.03 13.23 -11.37
C ASP A 100 -15.85 14.42 -10.41
N PRO A 101 -16.63 15.49 -10.51
CA PRO A 101 -16.55 16.62 -9.57
C PRO A 101 -16.81 16.23 -8.11
N GLN A 102 -17.58 15.16 -7.89
CA GLN A 102 -17.89 14.60 -6.56
C GLN A 102 -16.91 13.50 -6.15
N CYS A 103 -15.77 13.37 -6.84
CA CYS A 103 -14.80 12.31 -6.60
C CYS A 103 -14.34 12.24 -5.14
N ARG A 104 -13.93 11.05 -4.74
CA ARG A 104 -13.36 10.76 -3.43
C ARG A 104 -11.95 10.23 -3.57
N LEU A 105 -11.08 10.63 -2.66
CA LEU A 105 -9.71 10.18 -2.57
C LEU A 105 -9.44 9.62 -1.18
N ILE A 106 -8.85 8.44 -1.15
CA ILE A 106 -8.38 7.82 0.08
C ILE A 106 -6.90 8.14 0.27
N GLY A 107 -6.60 8.96 1.28
CA GLY A 107 -5.24 9.31 1.66
C GLY A 107 -4.64 8.28 2.61
N LEU A 108 -3.67 7.52 2.14
CA LEU A 108 -2.93 6.53 2.93
C LEU A 108 -1.78 7.21 3.66
N SER A 109 -1.94 7.31 4.97
CA SER A 109 -0.86 7.67 5.89
C SER A 109 0.17 6.54 5.99
N LEU A 110 1.36 6.84 6.50
CA LEU A 110 2.42 5.84 6.72
C LEU A 110 3.17 6.19 8.00
N ASP A 111 3.14 5.27 8.96
CA ASP A 111 3.87 5.39 10.22
C ASP A 111 5.32 4.98 10.01
N MET A 112 6.19 5.97 9.79
CA MET A 112 7.63 5.76 9.65
C MET A 112 8.39 6.05 10.95
N ASP A 113 7.69 6.20 12.09
CA ASP A 113 8.36 6.47 13.37
C ASP A 113 9.29 5.32 13.75
N TYR A 114 8.96 4.08 13.36
CA TYR A 114 9.72 2.86 13.63
C TYR A 114 10.49 2.31 12.42
N LEU A 115 10.60 3.09 11.34
CA LEU A 115 11.29 2.67 10.11
C LEU A 115 12.79 2.46 10.33
N ASP A 116 13.38 3.20 11.26
CA ASP A 116 14.82 3.23 11.54
C ASP A 116 15.04 3.24 13.07
N ASP A 117 16.02 2.48 13.56
CA ASP A 117 16.40 2.46 14.99
C ASP A 117 17.47 3.51 15.34
N LYS A 118 18.08 4.16 14.34
CA LYS A 118 19.12 5.20 14.50
C LYS A 118 18.59 6.62 14.35
N GLY A 119 17.33 6.81 13.95
CA GLY A 119 16.77 8.13 13.71
C GLY A 119 15.25 8.13 13.67
N ARG A 120 14.66 9.26 14.06
CA ARG A 120 13.21 9.48 13.97
C ARG A 120 12.89 10.46 12.85
N PRO A 121 11.69 10.39 12.25
CA PRO A 121 11.21 11.42 11.34
C PRO A 121 11.22 12.83 11.95
N PRO A 122 11.56 13.88 11.18
CA PRO A 122 11.36 15.26 11.61
C PRO A 122 9.90 15.57 12.03
N LYS A 123 8.93 15.00 11.33
CA LYS A 123 7.51 15.00 11.69
C LYS A 123 7.09 13.59 12.10
N ASN A 124 6.83 13.42 13.39
CA ASN A 124 6.31 12.16 13.90
C ASN A 124 4.91 11.84 13.35
N PHE A 125 4.51 10.58 13.45
CA PHE A 125 3.27 10.09 12.87
C PHE A 125 2.02 10.79 13.45
N ASN A 126 2.01 11.12 14.74
CA ASN A 126 0.91 11.89 15.34
C ASN A 126 0.73 13.28 14.71
N THR A 127 1.83 13.92 14.28
CA THR A 127 1.76 15.20 13.55
C THR A 127 1.20 14.99 12.15
N GLN A 128 1.61 13.91 11.47
CA GLN A 128 1.04 13.52 10.17
C GLN A 128 -0.49 13.35 10.26
N LEU A 129 -0.99 12.61 11.25
CA LEU A 129 -2.43 12.39 11.45
C LEU A 129 -3.21 13.67 11.76
N LYS A 130 -2.63 14.61 12.52
CA LYS A 130 -3.24 15.92 12.78
C LYS A 130 -3.42 16.71 11.49
N GLU A 131 -2.41 16.74 10.62
CA GLU A 131 -2.48 17.42 9.32
C GLU A 131 -3.55 16.77 8.42
N LEU A 132 -3.63 15.44 8.36
CA LEU A 132 -4.68 14.73 7.60
C LEU A 132 -6.09 15.05 8.11
N LYS A 133 -6.26 15.11 9.43
CA LYS A 133 -7.53 15.53 10.04
C LYS A 133 -7.91 16.96 9.64
N GLN A 134 -6.95 17.86 9.43
CA GLN A 134 -7.25 19.20 8.90
C GLN A 134 -7.71 19.13 7.44
N ILE A 135 -7.04 18.35 6.59
CA ILE A 135 -7.48 18.16 5.19
C ILE A 135 -8.92 17.62 5.17
N LYS A 136 -9.24 16.61 6.00
CA LYS A 136 -10.60 16.07 6.13
C LYS A 136 -11.63 17.15 6.48
N LYS A 137 -11.28 18.08 7.37
CA LYS A 137 -12.15 19.21 7.76
C LYS A 137 -12.43 20.18 6.61
N TYR A 138 -11.46 20.40 5.74
CA TYR A 138 -11.63 21.25 4.56
C TYR A 138 -12.34 20.53 3.41
N TYR A 139 -12.22 19.21 3.32
CA TYR A 139 -12.76 18.38 2.23
C TYR A 139 -13.59 17.19 2.78
N PRO A 140 -14.71 17.45 3.49
CA PRO A 140 -15.44 16.43 4.23
C PRO A 140 -16.03 15.31 3.35
N ASP A 141 -16.41 15.62 2.11
CA ASP A 141 -17.04 14.66 1.19
C ASP A 141 -16.11 14.13 0.10
N GLN A 142 -14.87 14.64 0.02
CA GLN A 142 -13.88 14.25 -1.00
C GLN A 142 -12.66 13.56 -0.42
N PHE A 143 -12.25 13.85 0.83
CA PHE A 143 -11.09 13.22 1.46
C PHE A 143 -11.47 12.21 2.53
N PHE A 144 -10.89 11.02 2.47
CA PHE A 144 -11.19 9.92 3.40
C PHE A 144 -9.87 9.24 3.81
N PRO A 145 -9.13 9.80 4.78
CA PRO A 145 -7.82 9.28 5.12
C PRO A 145 -7.91 7.91 5.83
N PHE A 146 -6.91 7.07 5.60
CA PHE A 146 -6.69 5.84 6.35
C PHE A 146 -5.55 6.04 7.35
N VAL A 147 -5.73 5.53 8.56
CA VAL A 147 -4.72 5.60 9.63
C VAL A 147 -3.81 4.38 9.56
N CYS A 148 -2.51 4.60 9.41
CA CYS A 148 -1.51 3.54 9.46
C CYS A 148 -1.41 2.95 10.87
N VAL A 149 -1.23 1.64 10.96
CA VAL A 149 -1.03 0.91 12.21
C VAL A 149 0.33 0.21 12.17
N ASP A 150 1.05 0.30 13.29
CA ASP A 150 2.26 -0.47 13.58
C ASP A 150 2.16 -1.04 15.01
N PRO A 151 2.29 -2.36 15.22
CA PRO A 151 2.13 -3.00 16.53
C PRO A 151 3.24 -2.65 17.53
N ARG A 152 4.28 -1.91 17.12
CA ARG A 152 5.32 -1.37 18.01
C ARG A 152 4.90 -0.05 18.66
N GLY A 153 3.92 0.66 18.09
CA GLY A 153 3.37 1.89 18.68
C GLY A 153 2.25 1.63 19.69
N HIS A 154 1.33 0.75 19.33
CA HIS A 154 0.24 0.31 20.20
C HIS A 154 0.01 -1.19 20.00
N ALA A 155 -0.57 -1.89 21.00
CA ALA A 155 -0.89 -3.31 20.90
C ALA A 155 -2.19 -3.63 21.65
N GLY A 156 -2.90 -4.66 21.19
CA GLY A 156 -4.14 -5.17 21.79
C GLY A 156 -5.16 -4.08 22.13
N GLN A 157 -5.74 -4.13 23.33
CA GLN A 157 -6.78 -3.17 23.73
C GLN A 157 -6.31 -1.70 23.72
N LEU A 158 -5.01 -1.43 23.94
CA LEU A 158 -4.48 -0.06 23.85
C LEU A 158 -4.51 0.45 22.41
N MET A 159 -4.28 -0.42 21.43
CA MET A 159 -4.43 -0.10 20.00
C MET A 159 -5.88 0.25 19.68
N VAL A 160 -6.83 -0.58 20.12
CA VAL A 160 -8.26 -0.32 19.93
C VAL A 160 -8.66 1.03 20.53
N ASN A 161 -8.25 1.32 21.77
CA ASN A 161 -8.56 2.59 22.44
C ASN A 161 -7.95 3.80 21.71
N TRP A 162 -6.77 3.65 21.11
CA TRP A 162 -6.16 4.68 20.28
C TRP A 162 -6.95 4.86 18.97
N MET A 163 -7.33 3.76 18.31
CA MET A 163 -8.06 3.76 17.03
C MET A 163 -9.45 4.38 17.12
N LYS A 164 -10.19 4.12 18.19
CA LYS A 164 -11.54 4.68 18.42
C LYS A 164 -11.60 6.19 18.24
N LYS A 165 -10.52 6.91 18.58
CA LYS A 165 -10.42 8.37 18.41
C LYS A 165 -10.57 8.83 16.96
N PHE A 166 -10.26 7.98 15.99
CA PHE A 166 -10.30 8.27 14.55
C PHE A 166 -11.60 7.85 13.88
N PHE A 167 -12.24 6.78 14.39
CA PHE A 167 -13.43 6.18 13.79
C PHE A 167 -14.74 6.56 14.50
N GLU A 168 -14.73 6.72 15.83
CA GLU A 168 -15.93 7.08 16.60
C GLU A 168 -16.16 8.60 16.64
N ASN A 169 -15.16 9.41 16.25
CA ASN A 169 -15.29 10.86 16.12
C ASN A 169 -15.32 11.28 14.66
N GLY A 170 -16.17 12.26 14.36
CA GLY A 170 -16.37 12.72 13.00
C GLY A 170 -16.68 14.19 12.87
N MET A 171 -17.19 14.55 11.71
CA MET A 171 -17.68 15.88 11.39
C MET A 171 -18.91 15.78 10.51
N ARG A 172 -19.76 16.82 10.60
CA ARG A 172 -20.90 16.99 9.70
C ARG A 172 -20.42 17.74 8.46
N SER A 173 -20.67 17.20 7.27
CA SER A 173 -20.50 17.94 6.03
C SER A 173 -21.46 19.13 6.02
N PRO A 174 -20.97 20.37 5.75
CA PRO A 174 -21.83 21.51 5.52
C PRO A 174 -22.67 21.40 4.24
N GLU A 175 -22.18 20.66 3.24
CA GLU A 175 -22.84 20.52 1.92
C GLU A 175 -23.90 19.43 1.93
N THR A 176 -23.57 18.25 2.46
CA THR A 176 -24.46 17.08 2.41
C THR A 176 -25.23 16.84 3.71
N GLY A 177 -24.84 17.50 4.81
CA GLY A 177 -25.37 17.25 6.14
C GLY A 177 -24.99 15.89 6.73
N MET A 178 -24.28 15.03 6.00
CA MET A 178 -23.86 13.70 6.45
C MET A 178 -22.80 13.83 7.55
N VAL A 179 -22.93 13.01 8.60
CA VAL A 179 -21.89 12.86 9.63
C VAL A 179 -20.98 11.71 9.20
N ARG A 180 -19.69 11.98 9.09
CA ARG A 180 -18.68 10.99 8.73
C ARG A 180 -17.52 11.01 9.73
N PRO A 181 -16.95 9.84 10.07
CA PRO A 181 -15.71 9.78 10.85
C PRO A 181 -14.58 10.59 10.22
N TYR A 182 -13.59 10.96 11.04
CA TYR A 182 -12.41 11.66 10.53
C TYR A 182 -11.54 10.76 9.65
N PHE A 183 -11.53 9.45 9.90
CA PHE A 183 -10.79 8.45 9.13
C PHE A 183 -11.74 7.35 8.67
N ALA A 184 -11.45 6.76 7.51
CA ALA A 184 -12.37 5.84 6.83
C ALA A 184 -11.87 4.40 6.77
N GLY A 185 -10.65 4.13 7.21
CA GLY A 185 -10.05 2.80 7.20
C GLY A 185 -8.67 2.76 7.83
N ILE A 186 -8.06 1.58 7.78
CA ILE A 186 -6.76 1.27 8.36
C ILE A 186 -5.77 1.00 7.22
N LYS A 187 -4.55 1.54 7.32
CA LYS A 187 -3.43 1.18 6.45
C LYS A 187 -2.46 0.30 7.24
N MET A 188 -1.91 -0.72 6.59
CA MET A 188 -0.82 -1.52 7.12
C MET A 188 0.35 -1.53 6.14
N TYR A 189 1.56 -1.62 6.69
CA TYR A 189 2.80 -1.71 5.91
C TYR A 189 3.78 -2.69 6.57
N PRO A 190 3.56 -4.01 6.46
CA PRO A 190 4.31 -5.02 7.20
C PRO A 190 5.83 -4.98 7.00
N ALA A 191 6.29 -4.61 5.80
CA ALA A 191 7.72 -4.49 5.48
C ALA A 191 8.47 -3.50 6.39
N LEU A 192 7.75 -2.64 7.13
CA LEU A 192 8.32 -1.82 8.21
C LEU A 192 8.80 -2.64 9.42
N GLY A 193 8.62 -3.97 9.43
CA GLY A 193 9.23 -4.87 10.39
C GLY A 193 8.23 -5.49 11.37
N PHE A 194 7.08 -5.94 10.87
CA PHE A 194 6.12 -6.74 11.64
C PHE A 194 5.33 -7.67 10.71
N PHE A 195 4.83 -8.78 11.22
CA PHE A 195 3.98 -9.69 10.46
C PHE A 195 2.49 -9.32 10.59
N PRO A 196 1.68 -9.46 9.52
CA PRO A 196 0.23 -9.24 9.60
C PRO A 196 -0.49 -10.12 10.61
N PHE A 197 0.03 -11.32 10.86
CA PHE A 197 -0.51 -12.28 11.83
C PHE A 197 -0.01 -12.04 13.26
N ASP A 198 0.74 -10.97 13.53
CA ASP A 198 1.27 -10.67 14.86
C ASP A 198 0.12 -10.57 15.90
N PRO A 199 0.16 -11.34 17.00
CA PRO A 199 -0.90 -11.33 18.02
C PRO A 199 -1.25 -9.96 18.58
N ARG A 200 -0.32 -8.99 18.56
CA ARG A 200 -0.57 -7.62 19.00
C ARG A 200 -1.62 -6.87 18.16
N LEU A 201 -1.94 -7.38 16.97
CA LEU A 201 -2.93 -6.86 16.04
C LEU A 201 -4.31 -7.51 16.20
N ASP A 202 -4.45 -8.56 17.02
CA ASP A 202 -5.63 -9.42 17.07
C ASP A 202 -6.91 -8.63 17.43
N GLU A 203 -6.87 -7.85 18.51
CA GLU A 203 -8.01 -7.04 18.95
C GLU A 203 -8.33 -5.90 17.98
N MET A 204 -7.35 -5.43 17.19
CA MET A 204 -7.58 -4.45 16.14
C MET A 204 -8.37 -5.05 14.98
N TYR A 205 -8.05 -6.27 14.57
CA TYR A 205 -8.83 -6.99 13.56
C TYR A 205 -10.24 -7.30 14.04
N ALA A 206 -10.40 -7.77 15.28
CA ALA A 206 -11.71 -8.01 15.87
C ALA A 206 -12.58 -6.72 15.89
N TYR A 207 -11.98 -5.59 16.27
CA TYR A 207 -12.65 -4.29 16.22
C TYR A 207 -12.99 -3.87 14.79
N ALA A 208 -12.06 -4.03 13.84
CA ALA A 208 -12.28 -3.66 12.45
C ALA A 208 -13.38 -4.50 11.78
N GLU A 209 -13.41 -5.82 12.03
CA GLU A 209 -14.46 -6.70 11.50
C GLU A 209 -15.83 -6.31 12.09
N LYS A 210 -15.90 -6.15 13.42
CA LYS A 210 -17.15 -5.81 14.12
C LYS A 210 -17.76 -4.49 13.63
N GLU A 211 -16.94 -3.47 13.43
CA GLU A 211 -17.38 -2.13 13.05
C GLU A 211 -17.38 -1.92 11.51
N GLY A 212 -17.04 -2.94 10.73
CA GLY A 212 -16.98 -2.86 9.26
C GLY A 212 -15.90 -1.91 8.73
N ILE A 213 -14.80 -1.70 9.46
CA ILE A 213 -13.69 -0.80 9.09
C ILE A 213 -12.77 -1.53 8.09
N PRO A 214 -12.58 -1.00 6.88
CA PRO A 214 -11.71 -1.62 5.88
C PRO A 214 -10.22 -1.49 6.23
N ILE A 215 -9.44 -2.50 5.84
CA ILE A 215 -7.99 -2.55 6.01
C ILE A 215 -7.32 -2.64 4.65
N MET A 216 -6.48 -1.68 4.31
CA MET A 216 -5.60 -1.75 3.15
C MET A 216 -4.17 -2.07 3.60
N THR A 217 -3.52 -3.00 2.92
CA THR A 217 -2.13 -3.36 3.23
C THR A 217 -1.27 -3.35 1.99
N HIS A 218 -0.02 -2.91 2.14
CA HIS A 218 0.98 -2.98 1.08
C HIS A 218 1.32 -4.45 0.79
N CYS A 219 1.15 -4.88 -0.46
CA CYS A 219 1.30 -6.30 -0.86
C CYS A 219 2.00 -6.44 -2.22
N THR A 220 3.23 -5.94 -2.31
CA THR A 220 4.15 -6.21 -3.43
C THR A 220 5.54 -6.51 -2.91
N ARG A 221 6.38 -7.09 -3.78
CA ARG A 221 7.77 -7.43 -3.47
C ARG A 221 8.71 -6.22 -3.43
N VAL A 222 8.19 -4.99 -3.58
CA VAL A 222 8.97 -3.75 -3.60
C VAL A 222 8.30 -2.69 -2.75
N GLY A 223 9.08 -1.77 -2.19
CA GLY A 223 8.52 -0.73 -1.34
C GLY A 223 9.54 -0.10 -0.43
N THR A 224 9.05 0.50 0.66
CA THR A 224 9.88 0.87 1.81
C THR A 224 9.98 -0.28 2.80
N GLN A 225 10.82 -0.17 3.83
CA GLN A 225 11.03 -1.22 4.81
C GLN A 225 11.67 -0.68 6.09
N TYR A 226 11.74 -1.53 7.12
CA TYR A 226 12.65 -1.32 8.25
C TYR A 226 14.12 -1.26 7.78
N ILE A 227 14.88 -0.29 8.28
CA ILE A 227 16.31 -0.12 8.00
C ILE A 227 17.01 0.01 9.34
N GLY A 228 17.71 -1.04 9.77
CA GLY A 228 18.48 -1.00 11.01
C GLY A 228 19.23 -2.32 11.26
N PRO A 229 20.27 -2.28 12.12
CA PRO A 229 20.99 -3.47 12.56
C PRO A 229 20.15 -4.41 13.44
N SER A 230 18.99 -3.96 13.93
CA SER A 230 18.18 -4.74 14.88
C SER A 230 17.04 -5.54 14.22
N ILE A 231 17.10 -5.79 12.91
CA ILE A 231 16.00 -6.45 12.17
C ILE A 231 15.72 -7.89 12.64
N GLU A 232 16.76 -8.63 13.05
CA GLU A 232 16.63 -9.98 13.62
C GLU A 232 15.64 -10.02 14.79
N SER A 233 15.62 -8.98 15.64
CA SER A 233 14.69 -8.88 16.77
C SER A 233 13.21 -8.79 16.36
N LEU A 234 12.95 -8.48 15.10
CA LEU A 234 11.61 -8.39 14.50
C LEU A 234 11.20 -9.70 13.79
N ILE A 235 12.11 -10.69 13.71
CA ILE A 235 11.93 -11.95 12.99
C ILE A 235 12.28 -13.10 13.94
N PRO A 236 11.43 -13.44 14.92
CA PRO A 236 11.71 -14.58 15.79
C PRO A 236 11.73 -15.89 14.97
N HIS A 237 12.61 -16.83 15.33
CA HIS A 237 12.68 -18.16 14.70
C HIS A 237 11.33 -18.90 14.79
N GLU A 238 10.75 -18.89 15.99
CA GLU A 238 9.39 -19.35 16.22
C GLU A 238 8.47 -18.13 16.34
N VAL A 239 7.75 -17.82 15.26
CA VAL A 239 6.75 -16.76 15.26
C VAL A 239 5.48 -17.19 15.99
N ASP A 240 5.05 -16.36 16.94
CA ASP A 240 3.67 -16.40 17.40
C ASP A 240 2.73 -15.84 16.33
N MET A 241 1.56 -16.45 16.21
CA MET A 241 0.58 -16.12 15.17
C MET A 241 -0.81 -16.07 15.77
N ILE A 242 -1.63 -15.15 15.27
CA ILE A 242 -3.08 -15.17 15.48
C ILE A 242 -3.65 -16.56 15.16
N GLN A 243 -4.39 -17.12 16.11
CA GLN A 243 -4.99 -18.45 15.99
C GLN A 243 -6.47 -18.34 15.60
N PRO A 244 -6.91 -18.93 14.47
CA PRO A 244 -8.33 -19.03 14.14
C PRO A 244 -9.05 -19.99 15.09
N GLU A 245 -10.38 -19.96 15.13
CA GLU A 245 -11.16 -20.86 16.01
C GLU A 245 -10.88 -22.34 15.74
N ASN A 246 -10.71 -22.70 14.46
CA ASN A 246 -10.32 -24.05 14.05
C ASN A 246 -8.84 -24.10 13.63
N SER A 247 -7.91 -24.03 14.59
CA SER A 247 -6.47 -24.20 14.32
C SER A 247 -6.08 -25.60 13.81
N ALA A 248 -7.02 -26.55 13.69
CA ALA A 248 -6.80 -27.85 13.08
C ALA A 248 -7.17 -27.89 11.59
N SER A 249 -7.62 -26.78 10.99
CA SER A 249 -7.96 -26.76 9.57
C SER A 249 -6.72 -27.02 8.69
N PRO A 250 -6.85 -27.80 7.59
CA PRO A 250 -5.74 -28.05 6.67
C PRO A 250 -5.12 -26.76 6.11
N GLU A 251 -5.93 -25.74 5.84
CA GLU A 251 -5.50 -24.45 5.32
C GLU A 251 -4.61 -23.72 6.32
N PHE A 252 -5.00 -23.68 7.59
CA PHE A 252 -4.20 -23.06 8.65
C PHE A 252 -2.89 -23.81 8.90
N ILE A 253 -2.96 -25.15 9.00
CA ILE A 253 -1.77 -25.99 9.21
C ILE A 253 -0.76 -25.80 8.07
N LYS A 254 -1.23 -25.81 6.82
CA LYS A 254 -0.39 -25.58 5.64
C LYS A 254 0.24 -24.19 5.67
N ALA A 255 -0.57 -23.14 5.86
CA ALA A 255 -0.06 -21.76 5.90
C ALA A 255 0.97 -21.56 7.02
N LYS A 256 0.70 -22.06 8.23
CA LYS A 256 1.63 -22.02 9.35
C LYS A 256 2.96 -22.69 9.01
N SER A 257 2.91 -23.92 8.48
CA SER A 257 4.11 -24.66 8.08
C SER A 257 4.93 -23.92 7.02
N GLU A 258 4.28 -23.35 6.01
CA GLU A 258 4.95 -22.62 4.92
C GLU A 258 5.56 -21.30 5.39
N ILE A 259 4.90 -20.59 6.32
CA ILE A 259 5.43 -19.37 6.94
C ILE A 259 6.70 -19.68 7.75
N HIS A 260 6.69 -20.70 8.60
CA HIS A 260 7.88 -21.10 9.34
C HIS A 260 9.02 -21.52 8.40
N ALA A 261 8.72 -22.31 7.36
CA ALA A 261 9.71 -22.70 6.36
C ALA A 261 10.29 -21.49 5.59
N ARG A 262 9.47 -20.47 5.31
CA ARG A 262 9.96 -19.20 4.72
C ARG A 262 10.91 -18.49 5.68
N ILE A 263 10.56 -18.32 6.95
CA ILE A 263 11.44 -17.66 7.94
C ILE A 263 12.78 -18.39 8.07
N GLU A 264 12.77 -19.73 8.16
CA GLU A 264 14.00 -20.53 8.22
C GLU A 264 14.86 -20.42 6.94
N ARG A 265 14.24 -20.25 5.76
CA ARG A 265 14.99 -19.93 4.53
C ARG A 265 15.70 -18.59 4.60
N TYR A 266 15.13 -17.57 5.25
CA TYR A 266 15.82 -16.31 5.45
C TYR A 266 17.04 -16.44 6.37
N TYR A 267 16.92 -17.18 7.47
CA TYR A 267 18.05 -17.44 8.38
C TYR A 267 19.17 -18.22 7.69
N SER A 268 18.82 -19.18 6.84
CA SER A 268 19.79 -20.06 6.17
C SER A 268 20.41 -19.42 4.92
N GLN A 269 19.63 -18.76 4.07
CA GLN A 269 20.07 -18.22 2.77
C GLN A 269 20.47 -16.74 2.82
N ASN A 270 19.93 -15.97 3.76
CA ASN A 270 20.18 -14.52 3.90
C ASN A 270 20.70 -14.12 5.29
N PRO A 271 21.67 -14.84 5.91
CA PRO A 271 22.08 -14.60 7.28
C PRO A 271 22.70 -13.22 7.52
N SER A 272 23.37 -12.66 6.52
CA SER A 272 23.94 -11.30 6.61
C SER A 272 22.86 -10.23 6.69
N TRP A 273 21.77 -10.40 5.94
CA TRP A 273 20.65 -9.45 5.92
C TRP A 273 19.85 -9.51 7.22
N ILE A 274 19.57 -10.73 7.72
CA ILE A 274 18.91 -10.93 9.02
C ILE A 274 19.69 -10.26 10.16
N LYS A 275 21.02 -10.37 10.16
CA LYS A 275 21.86 -9.73 11.19
C LYS A 275 21.98 -8.22 11.04
N ASN A 276 21.90 -7.69 9.81
CA ASN A 276 22.00 -6.27 9.58
C ASN A 276 21.40 -5.85 8.21
N ASN A 277 20.38 -5.00 8.24
CA ASN A 277 19.76 -4.40 7.05
C ASN A 277 20.08 -2.90 6.88
N ASP A 278 21.25 -2.44 7.35
CA ASP A 278 21.65 -1.03 7.29
C ASP A 278 21.66 -0.45 5.87
N TYR A 279 21.93 -1.26 4.85
CA TYR A 279 21.99 -0.80 3.45
C TYR A 279 20.66 -0.90 2.70
N GLY A 280 19.64 -1.46 3.35
CA GLY A 280 18.31 -1.67 2.81
C GLY A 280 18.27 -2.66 1.64
N ASP A 281 17.74 -3.86 1.88
CA ASP A 281 17.25 -4.75 0.82
C ASP A 281 15.73 -4.89 0.85
N ASN A 282 15.03 -3.93 0.24
CA ASN A 282 13.57 -3.81 0.39
C ASN A 282 12.85 -5.04 -0.13
N ASP A 283 13.44 -5.71 -1.12
CA ASP A 283 12.82 -6.85 -1.77
C ASP A 283 12.73 -8.02 -0.79
N LEU A 284 13.76 -8.20 0.06
CA LEU A 284 13.77 -9.20 1.13
C LEU A 284 12.75 -8.90 2.24
N ALA A 285 12.68 -7.66 2.75
CA ALA A 285 11.69 -7.32 3.78
C ALA A 285 10.26 -7.40 3.26
N CYS A 286 10.02 -6.88 2.05
CA CYS A 286 8.71 -6.94 1.43
C CYS A 286 8.31 -8.41 1.25
N ASP A 287 9.19 -9.24 0.68
CA ASP A 287 8.94 -10.66 0.48
C ASP A 287 8.63 -11.41 1.79
N LEU A 288 9.34 -11.10 2.89
CA LEU A 288 9.12 -11.79 4.16
C LEU A 288 7.85 -11.34 4.86
N PHE A 289 7.75 -10.05 5.19
CA PHE A 289 6.70 -9.51 6.04
C PHE A 289 5.40 -9.29 5.26
N GLY A 290 5.50 -8.87 3.99
CA GLY A 290 4.37 -8.56 3.12
C GLY A 290 3.76 -9.77 2.41
N HIS A 291 4.31 -10.98 2.58
CA HIS A 291 3.87 -12.17 1.85
C HIS A 291 2.36 -12.40 1.93
N PRO A 292 1.64 -12.65 0.80
CA PRO A 292 0.18 -12.81 0.83
C PRO A 292 -0.31 -13.93 1.77
N GLN A 293 0.46 -15.01 1.92
CA GLN A 293 0.12 -16.08 2.88
C GLN A 293 0.12 -15.63 4.35
N ASN A 294 0.83 -14.56 4.70
CA ASN A 294 0.83 -14.04 6.08
C ASN A 294 -0.55 -13.54 6.52
N TYR A 295 -1.50 -13.36 5.60
CA TYR A 295 -2.86 -12.95 5.90
C TYR A 295 -3.82 -14.13 6.08
N ILE A 296 -3.43 -15.35 5.73
CA ILE A 296 -4.30 -16.55 5.87
C ILE A 296 -4.74 -16.74 7.34
N PRO A 297 -3.86 -16.68 8.36
CA PRO A 297 -4.29 -16.76 9.76
C PRO A 297 -5.35 -15.71 10.14
N VAL A 298 -5.20 -14.49 9.62
CA VAL A 298 -6.11 -13.37 9.89
C VAL A 298 -7.46 -13.60 9.23
N MET A 299 -7.48 -13.96 7.94
CA MET A 299 -8.72 -14.19 7.19
C MET A 299 -9.49 -15.43 7.64
N LEU A 300 -8.79 -16.45 8.16
CA LEU A 300 -9.45 -17.61 8.76
C LEU A 300 -10.10 -17.28 10.11
N LYS A 301 -9.49 -16.38 10.90
CA LYS A 301 -10.06 -15.96 12.19
C LYS A 301 -11.18 -14.92 12.02
N TYR A 302 -11.01 -14.00 11.07
CA TYR A 302 -11.92 -12.89 10.81
C TYR A 302 -12.43 -12.94 9.36
N PRO A 303 -13.32 -13.90 9.03
CA PRO A 303 -13.75 -14.16 7.65
C PRO A 303 -14.63 -13.05 7.04
N LYS A 304 -15.16 -12.13 7.86
CA LYS A 304 -15.96 -10.97 7.41
C LYS A 304 -15.13 -9.69 7.30
N LEU A 305 -13.88 -9.72 7.76
CA LEU A 305 -12.98 -8.58 7.69
C LEU A 305 -12.70 -8.20 6.23
N LYS A 306 -12.90 -6.92 5.90
CA LYS A 306 -12.60 -6.37 4.57
C LYS A 306 -11.11 -6.01 4.50
N ILE A 307 -10.32 -6.88 3.88
CA ILE A 307 -8.88 -6.66 3.67
C ILE A 307 -8.61 -6.43 2.19
N CYS A 308 -7.86 -5.39 1.85
CA CYS A 308 -7.32 -5.14 0.51
C CYS A 308 -5.81 -5.40 0.50
N LEU A 309 -5.38 -6.45 -0.20
CA LEU A 309 -3.97 -6.67 -0.55
C LEU A 309 -3.65 -5.82 -1.78
N ALA A 310 -3.01 -4.67 -1.60
CA ALA A 310 -2.86 -3.68 -2.67
C ALA A 310 -2.00 -4.19 -3.85
N HIS A 311 -2.19 -3.56 -5.02
CA HIS A 311 -1.38 -3.70 -6.23
C HIS A 311 -1.42 -5.06 -6.97
N MET A 312 -2.36 -5.94 -6.65
CA MET A 312 -2.51 -7.26 -7.31
C MET A 312 -1.24 -8.13 -7.23
N GLY A 313 -0.44 -8.00 -6.16
CA GLY A 313 0.81 -8.74 -5.99
C GLY A 313 2.04 -8.12 -6.68
N GLY A 314 1.87 -7.11 -7.53
CA GLY A 314 2.94 -6.40 -8.24
C GLY A 314 2.85 -6.51 -9.76
N ASP A 315 3.20 -5.44 -10.46
CA ASP A 315 3.13 -5.37 -11.93
C ASP A 315 4.12 -6.32 -12.62
N ASP A 316 5.27 -6.54 -11.99
CA ASP A 316 6.27 -7.54 -12.37
C ASP A 316 5.71 -8.96 -12.24
N GLN A 317 4.93 -9.23 -11.19
CA GLN A 317 4.36 -10.55 -10.91
C GLN A 317 3.20 -10.88 -11.87
N ILE A 318 2.39 -9.88 -12.25
CA ILE A 318 1.34 -10.02 -13.27
C ILE A 318 1.92 -10.46 -14.61
N VAL A 319 3.06 -9.89 -15.02
CA VAL A 319 3.75 -10.28 -16.28
C VAL A 319 4.13 -11.76 -16.27
N LEU A 320 4.46 -12.30 -15.10
CA LEU A 320 4.92 -13.68 -14.90
C LEU A 320 3.79 -14.68 -14.68
N MET A 321 2.52 -14.27 -14.74
CA MET A 321 1.39 -15.20 -14.64
C MET A 321 1.22 -16.05 -15.91
N ASN A 322 1.79 -15.64 -17.04
CA ASN A 322 1.69 -16.37 -18.30
C ASN A 322 2.67 -17.56 -18.33
N PRO A 323 2.18 -18.81 -18.38
CA PRO A 323 3.00 -20.02 -18.32
C PRO A 323 3.85 -20.28 -19.58
N GLU A 324 3.58 -19.62 -20.72
CA GLU A 324 4.31 -19.81 -21.98
C GLU A 324 5.67 -19.08 -22.03
N LYS A 325 6.01 -18.31 -20.98
CA LYS A 325 7.34 -17.69 -20.81
C LYS A 325 7.95 -18.10 -19.48
N PRO A 326 8.39 -19.37 -19.31
CA PRO A 326 9.24 -19.70 -18.18
C PRO A 326 10.57 -18.98 -18.40
N ASN A 327 10.84 -17.91 -17.65
CA ASN A 327 12.13 -17.23 -17.75
C ASN A 327 13.05 -17.72 -16.63
N GLU A 328 14.12 -18.38 -17.03
CA GLU A 328 15.09 -19.10 -16.20
C GLU A 328 15.92 -18.20 -15.25
N ASN A 329 15.65 -16.89 -15.11
CA ASN A 329 16.55 -15.98 -14.36
C ASN A 329 15.97 -14.73 -13.66
N GLU A 330 14.66 -14.44 -13.63
CA GLU A 330 14.18 -13.21 -12.98
C GLU A 330 12.94 -13.40 -12.09
N ILE A 331 13.21 -13.28 -10.78
CA ILE A 331 12.31 -13.10 -9.62
C ILE A 331 11.39 -14.30 -9.31
N ILE A 332 12.01 -15.31 -8.71
CA ILE A 332 11.37 -16.22 -7.77
C ILE A 332 12.04 -15.96 -6.41
N ASN A 333 11.60 -14.91 -5.71
CA ASN A 333 12.15 -14.56 -4.40
C ASN A 333 11.80 -15.64 -3.37
N VAL A 334 12.77 -15.90 -2.48
CA VAL A 334 12.98 -16.91 -1.42
C VAL A 334 12.17 -18.22 -1.48
N ASP A 335 10.86 -18.16 -1.74
CA ASP A 335 9.95 -19.27 -1.60
C ASP A 335 9.37 -19.92 -2.84
N GLY A 336 9.46 -19.33 -4.03
CA GLY A 336 8.88 -19.97 -5.23
C GLY A 336 7.67 -19.26 -5.82
N TYR A 337 6.97 -18.45 -5.03
CA TYR A 337 5.61 -18.06 -5.37
C TYR A 337 5.53 -16.85 -6.30
N ASN A 338 4.65 -16.93 -7.30
CA ASN A 338 4.14 -15.75 -8.00
C ASN A 338 3.06 -15.09 -7.12
N TRP A 339 3.32 -13.86 -6.66
CA TRP A 339 2.41 -13.18 -5.73
C TRP A 339 1.08 -12.77 -6.36
N ALA A 340 1.07 -12.45 -7.65
CA ALA A 340 -0.18 -12.14 -8.34
C ALA A 340 -1.07 -13.39 -8.39
N SER A 341 -0.55 -14.54 -8.80
CA SER A 341 -1.28 -15.81 -8.78
C SER A 341 -1.79 -16.14 -7.37
N LEU A 342 -0.94 -16.00 -6.35
CA LEU A 342 -1.31 -16.27 -4.97
C LEU A 342 -2.41 -15.33 -4.45
N VAL A 343 -2.34 -14.03 -4.73
CA VAL A 343 -3.40 -13.08 -4.36
C VAL A 343 -4.71 -13.46 -5.07
N LYS A 344 -4.66 -13.89 -6.34
CA LYS A 344 -5.85 -14.37 -7.08
C LYS A 344 -6.48 -15.58 -6.42
N GLU A 345 -5.67 -16.59 -6.07
CA GLU A 345 -6.10 -17.81 -5.38
C GLU A 345 -6.74 -17.50 -4.02
N LEU A 346 -6.15 -16.59 -3.26
CA LEU A 346 -6.73 -16.12 -2.00
C LEU A 346 -8.07 -15.42 -2.23
N MET A 347 -8.20 -14.58 -3.27
CA MET A 347 -9.48 -13.93 -3.58
C MET A 347 -10.58 -14.94 -3.97
N LEU A 348 -10.22 -16.02 -4.68
CA LEU A 348 -11.16 -17.11 -4.99
C LEU A 348 -11.65 -17.86 -3.75
N THR A 349 -10.85 -17.85 -2.67
CA THR A 349 -11.10 -18.58 -1.43
C THR A 349 -11.80 -17.71 -0.37
N PHE A 350 -11.39 -16.44 -0.24
CA PHE A 350 -11.85 -15.54 0.81
C PHE A 350 -12.76 -14.44 0.23
N PRO A 351 -14.09 -14.50 0.45
CA PRO A 351 -15.05 -13.61 -0.22
C PRO A 351 -14.93 -12.13 0.20
N ASN A 352 -14.33 -11.83 1.35
CA ASN A 352 -14.11 -10.46 1.84
C ASN A 352 -12.69 -9.93 1.56
N LEU A 353 -11.89 -10.68 0.78
CA LEU A 353 -10.60 -10.22 0.29
C LEU A 353 -10.77 -9.38 -0.98
N TYR A 354 -10.14 -8.22 -0.98
CA TYR A 354 -10.04 -7.27 -2.07
C TYR A 354 -8.58 -7.15 -2.53
N THR A 355 -8.41 -6.61 -3.73
CA THR A 355 -7.15 -6.01 -4.19
C THR A 355 -7.47 -4.66 -4.82
N ASP A 356 -6.47 -3.80 -4.99
CA ASP A 356 -6.57 -2.67 -5.90
C ASP A 356 -5.64 -2.87 -7.10
N ILE A 357 -5.90 -2.13 -8.19
CA ILE A 357 -5.09 -2.15 -9.42
C ILE A 357 -3.93 -1.13 -9.38
N SER A 358 -3.73 -0.46 -8.26
CA SER A 358 -2.80 0.67 -8.17
C SER A 358 -1.36 0.23 -8.44
N TYR A 359 -0.53 1.15 -8.94
CA TYR A 359 0.80 0.88 -9.52
C TYR A 359 0.77 0.05 -10.82
N THR A 360 0.06 -1.08 -10.84
CA THR A 360 -0.11 -1.97 -12.00
C THR A 360 -0.75 -1.26 -13.20
N LEU A 361 -1.59 -0.25 -12.96
CA LEU A 361 -2.11 0.66 -13.99
C LEU A 361 -1.02 1.21 -14.93
N ALA A 362 0.18 1.47 -14.43
CA ALA A 362 1.26 2.05 -15.21
C ALA A 362 1.70 1.15 -16.38
N LYS A 363 1.47 -0.17 -16.28
CA LYS A 363 1.88 -1.17 -17.27
C LYS A 363 0.78 -1.61 -18.23
N LEU A 364 -0.40 -0.96 -18.21
CA LEU A 364 -1.52 -1.29 -19.10
C LEU A 364 -1.24 -1.08 -20.60
N ASP A 365 -0.14 -0.44 -20.98
CA ASP A 365 0.34 -0.37 -22.37
C ASP A 365 0.86 -1.73 -22.88
N LYS A 366 1.26 -2.65 -21.99
CA LYS A 366 1.69 -4.00 -22.36
C LYS A 366 0.48 -4.92 -22.54
N GLU A 367 0.38 -5.53 -23.72
CA GLU A 367 -0.74 -6.42 -24.04
C GLU A 367 -0.83 -7.64 -23.12
N THR A 368 0.30 -8.25 -22.78
CA THR A 368 0.36 -9.40 -21.86
C THR A 368 -0.25 -9.04 -20.50
N VAL A 369 0.14 -7.89 -19.94
CA VAL A 369 -0.42 -7.39 -18.66
C VAL A 369 -1.91 -7.16 -18.76
N ARG A 370 -2.39 -6.54 -19.84
CA ARG A 370 -3.84 -6.33 -20.05
C ARG A 370 -4.61 -7.64 -20.10
N ASN A 371 -4.08 -8.65 -20.78
CA ASN A 371 -4.75 -9.93 -20.94
C ASN A 371 -4.86 -10.66 -19.60
N GLU A 372 -3.79 -10.66 -18.79
CA GLU A 372 -3.82 -11.26 -17.45
C GLU A 372 -4.79 -10.53 -16.50
N ILE A 373 -4.81 -9.19 -16.52
CA ILE A 373 -5.76 -8.40 -15.72
C ILE A 373 -7.20 -8.67 -16.16
N ARG A 374 -7.47 -8.73 -17.48
CA ARG A 374 -8.82 -9.07 -17.98
C ARG A 374 -9.23 -10.48 -17.57
N ASN A 375 -8.33 -11.45 -17.69
CA ASN A 375 -8.56 -12.81 -17.22
C ASN A 375 -8.89 -12.83 -15.72
N TRP A 376 -8.16 -12.07 -14.91
CA TRP A 376 -8.46 -11.89 -13.48
C TRP A 376 -9.86 -11.34 -13.26
N LEU A 377 -10.19 -10.21 -13.91
CA LEU A 377 -11.48 -9.52 -13.75
C LEU A 377 -12.67 -10.36 -14.24
N GLN A 378 -12.46 -11.29 -15.17
CA GLN A 378 -13.47 -12.21 -15.68
C GLN A 378 -13.56 -13.53 -14.91
N SER A 379 -12.59 -13.81 -14.03
CA SER A 379 -12.62 -15.01 -13.19
C SER A 379 -13.73 -14.91 -12.15
N ALA A 380 -14.30 -16.04 -11.75
CA ALA A 380 -15.31 -16.12 -10.71
C ALA A 380 -14.83 -16.98 -9.54
N ASP A 381 -15.24 -16.62 -8.33
CA ASP A 381 -14.98 -17.42 -7.13
C ASP A 381 -15.87 -18.67 -7.05
N GLN A 382 -15.74 -19.42 -5.95
CA GLN A 382 -16.48 -20.66 -5.73
C GLN A 382 -18.00 -20.48 -5.68
N GLU A 383 -18.48 -19.26 -5.43
CA GLU A 383 -19.90 -18.91 -5.44
C GLU A 383 -20.37 -18.36 -6.80
N GLY A 384 -19.49 -18.32 -7.79
CA GLY A 384 -19.76 -17.77 -9.12
C GLY A 384 -19.74 -16.24 -9.17
N LYS A 385 -19.28 -15.55 -8.11
CA LYS A 385 -19.16 -14.09 -8.13
C LYS A 385 -17.90 -13.67 -8.85
N SER A 386 -18.03 -12.71 -9.75
CA SER A 386 -16.92 -12.16 -10.50
C SER A 386 -15.89 -11.51 -9.57
N LEU A 387 -14.61 -11.81 -9.77
CA LEU A 387 -13.54 -11.17 -9.01
C LEU A 387 -13.46 -9.66 -9.27
N SER A 388 -13.97 -9.18 -10.42
CA SER A 388 -14.06 -7.74 -10.68
C SER A 388 -14.92 -6.97 -9.68
N GLU A 389 -15.79 -7.62 -8.89
CA GLU A 389 -16.56 -7.00 -7.80
C GLU A 389 -15.73 -6.75 -6.52
N ARG A 390 -14.47 -7.21 -6.52
CA ARG A 390 -13.52 -7.10 -5.40
C ARG A 390 -12.16 -6.53 -5.82
N VAL A 391 -12.08 -5.94 -7.02
CA VAL A 391 -10.95 -5.12 -7.45
C VAL A 391 -11.31 -3.63 -7.33
N LEU A 392 -10.47 -2.86 -6.66
CA LEU A 392 -10.66 -1.44 -6.41
C LEU A 392 -9.81 -0.59 -7.36
N PHE A 393 -10.34 0.54 -7.81
CA PHE A 393 -9.55 1.54 -8.53
C PHE A 393 -8.66 2.32 -7.57
N GLY A 394 -7.36 2.35 -7.83
CA GLY A 394 -6.38 3.16 -7.12
C GLY A 394 -5.21 3.52 -8.04
N THR A 395 -4.48 4.59 -7.76
CA THR A 395 -3.34 5.00 -8.61
C THR A 395 -1.98 4.87 -7.96
N ASP A 396 -1.92 4.77 -6.63
CA ASP A 396 -0.69 4.81 -5.84
C ASP A 396 0.08 6.14 -6.02
N PHE A 397 -0.65 7.22 -6.31
CA PHE A 397 -0.06 8.55 -6.41
C PHE A 397 0.49 8.98 -5.06
N TYR A 398 1.68 9.54 -4.94
CA TYR A 398 2.59 9.98 -5.99
C TYR A 398 3.75 9.00 -6.20
N MET A 399 3.70 7.79 -5.64
CA MET A 399 4.74 6.78 -5.82
C MET A 399 4.86 6.40 -7.29
N THR A 400 3.75 6.40 -8.02
CA THR A 400 3.69 6.13 -9.46
C THR A 400 4.21 7.25 -10.36
N GLU A 401 4.51 8.46 -9.85
CA GLU A 401 5.09 9.54 -10.67
C GLU A 401 6.45 9.17 -11.29
N ARG A 402 7.10 8.12 -10.76
CA ARG A 402 8.28 7.50 -11.36
C ARG A 402 7.98 6.58 -12.55
N GLU A 403 6.74 6.17 -12.75
CA GLU A 403 6.32 5.25 -13.81
C GLU A 403 5.47 5.97 -14.86
N ALA A 404 4.41 6.67 -14.42
CA ALA A 404 3.49 7.44 -15.25
C ALA A 404 2.84 8.56 -14.41
N ARG A 405 2.40 9.65 -15.05
CA ARG A 405 1.74 10.76 -14.33
C ARG A 405 0.35 10.35 -13.86
N GLU A 406 -0.14 10.95 -12.77
CA GLU A 406 -1.48 10.68 -12.23
C GLU A 406 -2.57 10.74 -13.32
N SER A 407 -2.56 11.78 -14.17
CA SER A 407 -3.54 11.91 -15.26
C SER A 407 -3.46 10.81 -16.33
N GLU A 408 -2.26 10.29 -16.58
CA GLU A 408 -2.04 9.21 -17.55
C GLU A 408 -2.57 7.88 -17.02
N LEU A 409 -2.48 7.63 -15.71
CA LEU A 409 -3.01 6.41 -15.08
C LEU A 409 -4.53 6.30 -15.24
N TYR A 410 -5.26 7.41 -15.03
CA TYR A 410 -6.71 7.43 -15.26
C TYR A 410 -7.05 7.20 -16.74
N GLN A 411 -6.31 7.82 -17.67
CA GLN A 411 -6.51 7.62 -19.11
C GLN A 411 -6.25 6.17 -19.52
N LYS A 412 -5.16 5.57 -19.03
CA LYS A 412 -4.84 4.14 -19.26
C LYS A 412 -5.97 3.24 -18.75
N ALA A 413 -6.46 3.47 -17.54
CA ALA A 413 -7.56 2.70 -16.97
C ALA A 413 -8.85 2.84 -17.82
N GLN A 414 -9.21 4.07 -18.20
CA GLN A 414 -10.38 4.33 -19.04
C GLN A 414 -10.27 3.71 -20.43
N ASN A 415 -9.09 3.76 -21.05
CA ASN A 415 -8.87 3.24 -22.41
C ASN A 415 -8.82 1.72 -22.46
N HIS A 416 -8.29 1.05 -21.42
CA HIS A 416 -8.01 -0.38 -21.47
C HIS A 416 -8.96 -1.25 -20.65
N LEU A 417 -9.66 -0.67 -19.66
CA LEU A 417 -10.53 -1.35 -18.70
C LEU A 417 -11.91 -0.70 -18.58
N SER A 418 -12.37 0.04 -19.60
CA SER A 418 -13.64 0.77 -19.61
C SER A 418 -14.85 -0.05 -19.12
N GLU A 419 -14.90 -1.33 -19.48
CA GLU A 419 -15.93 -2.30 -19.06
C GLU A 419 -16.05 -2.42 -17.54
N TRP A 420 -14.92 -2.45 -16.82
CA TRP A 420 -14.88 -2.60 -15.37
C TRP A 420 -14.70 -1.29 -14.60
N MET A 421 -14.46 -0.16 -15.29
CA MET A 421 -14.20 1.11 -14.62
C MET A 421 -15.32 1.52 -13.66
N THR A 422 -16.58 1.31 -14.04
CA THR A 422 -17.72 1.63 -13.17
C THR A 422 -17.68 0.85 -11.87
N VAL A 423 -17.56 -0.47 -11.95
CA VAL A 423 -17.60 -1.36 -10.79
C VAL A 423 -16.38 -1.12 -9.90
N MET A 424 -15.18 -1.00 -10.48
CA MET A 424 -13.93 -0.82 -9.75
C MET A 424 -13.80 0.54 -9.05
N SER A 425 -14.28 1.63 -9.68
CA SER A 425 -14.10 2.98 -9.15
C SER A 425 -15.29 3.51 -8.36
N ARG A 426 -16.44 2.85 -8.38
CA ARG A 426 -17.67 3.33 -7.71
C ARG A 426 -18.24 2.26 -6.81
N ASP A 427 -18.78 1.19 -7.38
CA ASP A 427 -19.61 0.23 -6.64
C ASP A 427 -18.77 -0.55 -5.61
N ASN A 428 -17.59 -1.02 -6.01
CA ASN A 428 -16.69 -1.74 -5.12
C ASN A 428 -16.11 -0.83 -4.04
N CYS A 429 -15.74 0.40 -4.41
CA CYS A 429 -15.23 1.38 -3.46
C CYS A 429 -16.30 1.76 -2.42
N GLU A 430 -17.55 1.96 -2.83
CA GLU A 430 -18.67 2.23 -1.93
C GLU A 430 -18.89 1.06 -0.97
N ARG A 431 -18.90 -0.17 -1.51
CA ARG A 431 -19.06 -1.40 -0.72
C ARG A 431 -17.93 -1.58 0.29
N TYR A 432 -16.68 -1.45 -0.17
CA TYR A 432 -15.49 -1.60 0.65
C TYR A 432 -15.46 -0.57 1.80
N LEU A 433 -15.81 0.69 1.53
CA LEU A 433 -15.74 1.76 2.52
C LEU A 433 -16.92 1.80 3.50
N PHE A 434 -18.13 1.49 3.05
CA PHE A 434 -19.34 1.85 3.82
C PHE A 434 -20.34 0.72 4.03
N SER A 435 -20.21 -0.44 3.37
CA SER A 435 -21.07 -1.59 3.68
C SER A 435 -20.58 -2.33 4.91
N VAL A 436 -21.51 -2.77 5.75
CA VAL A 436 -21.28 -3.61 6.94
C VAL A 436 -21.69 -5.04 6.63
#